data_AF-A0A7W0XKG3-F1
#
_entry.id   AF-A0A7W0XKG3-F1
#
_cell.length_a   1.000
_cell.length_b   1.000
_cell.length_c   1.000
_cell.angle_alpha   90.00
_cell.angle_beta   90.00
_cell.angle_gamma   90.00
#
_symmetry.space_group_name_H-M   'P 1'
#
loop_
_entity.id
_entity.type
_entity.pdbx_description
1 polymer ?
#
loop_
_entity_poly.entity_id
_entity_poly.type
_entity_poly.pdbx_seq_one_letter_code
_entity_poly.pdbx_strand_id
1 'polypeptide(L)'
;MGVATLVFSCAATAPLFAFELFGRKFFEGKNAEVAVVSDAQPYTLDLSVGADEEIAEAVRSVSALHRERDRPPPGTAGLLARARGDYARIMAALYARARYGGTIRILVNGEPVEAVTPDAALPDPAPVSVTVDPGPLFRFGKISIEGLPATPITEEDRDALDLDDWELTEGAEARSGGVLETEGRLVEVWRQRGHPKAKVASREIVADHRTRTVDVTLVVDPGPEAQLGTVQVTGTERVDPEFARRMTGTAPGEPYDPDTIRRARDRLQRLGVFSSVSIAEADLVGADGLLPITFNISERKRRLIGGGASYSTLEGASLEAYWMHRNLFGRAESLRFDASVSRIGAEDLQELNYAAATTFRKPGVLTSDTDLTLQLAGKREFVDTYESRSVSAR
;
A
#
# COMPACT_ATOMS: atom_id res chain seq x y z
N MET A 1 20.24 7.78 -70.04
CA MET A 1 20.41 6.52 -70.80
C MET A 1 21.11 5.55 -69.87
N GLY A 2 20.43 4.45 -69.53
CA GLY A 2 20.75 3.65 -68.36
C GLY A 2 21.88 2.64 -68.55
N VAL A 3 22.33 2.09 -67.43
CA VAL A 3 22.79 0.71 -67.27
C VAL A 3 22.48 0.29 -65.83
N ALA A 4 21.89 -0.90 -65.70
CA ALA A 4 21.53 -1.55 -64.45
C ALA A 4 22.76 -2.21 -63.79
N THR A 5 22.77 -2.32 -62.46
CA THR A 5 23.58 -3.35 -61.79
C THR A 5 22.78 -3.90 -60.61
N LEU A 6 22.28 -5.11 -60.82
CA LEU A 6 21.73 -6.00 -59.80
C LEU A 6 22.90 -6.59 -59.01
N VAL A 7 22.90 -6.43 -57.69
CA VAL A 7 23.70 -7.25 -56.78
C VAL A 7 22.73 -8.02 -55.90
N PHE A 8 22.61 -9.31 -56.19
CA PHE A 8 22.04 -10.31 -55.28
C PHE A 8 23.04 -10.52 -54.14
N SER A 9 22.63 -10.23 -52.90
CA SER A 9 23.34 -10.69 -51.72
C SER A 9 22.45 -11.70 -50.98
N CYS A 10 22.98 -12.91 -50.81
CA CYS A 10 22.38 -14.04 -50.14
C CYS A 10 22.09 -13.69 -48.66
N ALA A 11 20.82 -13.65 -48.27
CA ALA A 11 20.44 -13.69 -46.87
C ALA A 11 20.53 -15.14 -46.37
N ALA A 12 21.65 -15.49 -45.75
CA ALA A 12 21.71 -16.68 -44.91
C ALA A 12 20.86 -16.41 -43.64
N THR A 13 19.73 -17.10 -43.50
CA THR A 13 18.94 -17.11 -42.28
C THR A 13 19.70 -17.89 -41.20
N ALA A 14 20.42 -17.17 -40.34
CA ALA A 14 20.86 -17.73 -39.07
C ALA A 14 19.64 -17.92 -38.15
N PRO A 15 19.56 -18.99 -37.34
CA PRO A 15 18.53 -19.12 -36.33
C PRO A 15 18.71 -18.02 -35.28
N LEU A 16 17.65 -17.25 -35.02
CA LEU A 16 17.57 -16.25 -33.95
C LEU A 16 17.64 -16.99 -32.60
N PHE A 17 18.78 -16.88 -31.92
CA PHE A 17 18.92 -17.35 -30.55
C PHE A 17 18.25 -16.34 -29.60
N ALA A 18 17.29 -16.80 -28.80
CA ALA A 18 16.73 -16.01 -27.71
C ALA A 18 17.81 -15.78 -26.63
N PHE A 19 17.87 -14.58 -26.08
CA PHE A 19 18.78 -14.24 -25.00
C PHE A 19 18.13 -13.30 -23.99
N GLU A 20 18.64 -13.33 -22.76
CA GLU A 20 18.08 -12.61 -21.61
C GLU A 20 18.99 -11.44 -21.23
N LEU A 21 18.42 -10.23 -21.18
CA LEU A 21 19.13 -9.02 -20.76
C LEU A 21 18.29 -8.31 -19.69
N PHE A 22 18.85 -8.12 -18.49
CA PHE A 22 18.20 -7.43 -17.37
C PHE A 22 16.81 -7.99 -16.99
N GLY A 23 16.65 -9.32 -17.02
CA GLY A 23 15.39 -9.99 -16.67
C GLY A 23 14.25 -9.75 -17.68
N ARG A 24 14.56 -9.18 -18.85
CA ARG A 24 13.65 -9.09 -19.99
C ARG A 24 14.16 -9.99 -21.09
N LYS A 25 13.32 -10.97 -21.48
CA LYS A 25 13.57 -11.86 -22.60
C LYS A 25 13.23 -11.14 -23.90
N PHE A 26 14.19 -11.07 -24.81
CA PHE A 26 14.01 -10.47 -26.12
C PHE A 26 13.95 -11.57 -27.18
N PHE A 27 13.07 -11.41 -28.18
CA PHE A 27 12.81 -12.40 -29.25
C PHE A 27 12.16 -13.73 -28.81
N GLU A 28 11.56 -13.78 -27.61
CA GLU A 28 10.59 -14.83 -27.27
C GLU A 28 9.28 -14.48 -27.99
N GLY A 29 8.86 -15.31 -28.96
CA GLY A 29 7.53 -15.17 -29.56
C GLY A 29 6.49 -15.12 -28.44
N LYS A 30 5.48 -14.25 -28.55
CA LYS A 30 4.38 -14.13 -27.58
C LYS A 30 3.53 -15.41 -27.55
N ASN A 31 4.08 -16.48 -27.03
CA ASN A 31 3.36 -17.53 -26.35
C ASN A 31 3.85 -17.45 -24.91
N ALA A 32 3.35 -16.44 -24.19
CA ALA A 32 3.15 -16.67 -22.77
C ALA A 32 2.27 -17.91 -22.72
N GLU A 33 2.81 -19.02 -22.23
CA GLU A 33 1.99 -20.06 -21.64
C GLU A 33 1.22 -19.38 -20.51
N VAL A 34 0.08 -18.78 -20.88
CA VAL A 34 -1.07 -18.74 -20.00
C VAL A 34 -1.17 -20.18 -19.56
N ALA A 35 -0.94 -20.45 -18.27
CA ALA A 35 -1.31 -21.74 -17.71
C ALA A 35 -2.75 -21.95 -18.14
N VAL A 36 -2.95 -22.78 -19.18
CA VAL A 36 -4.27 -23.09 -19.69
C VAL A 36 -4.85 -23.84 -18.52
N VAL A 37 -5.67 -23.14 -17.73
CA VAL A 37 -6.53 -23.78 -16.76
C VAL A 37 -7.30 -24.75 -17.62
N SER A 38 -6.98 -26.04 -17.51
CA SER A 38 -7.44 -27.07 -18.46
C SER A 38 -8.96 -27.25 -18.45
N ASP A 39 -9.63 -26.53 -17.54
CA ASP A 39 -11.05 -26.45 -17.31
C ASP A 39 -11.39 -25.00 -16.90
N ALA A 40 -11.18 -24.02 -17.79
CA ALA A 40 -11.65 -22.65 -17.55
C ALA A 40 -13.16 -22.60 -17.82
N GLN A 41 -13.94 -21.87 -17.01
CA GLN A 41 -15.38 -21.72 -17.22
C GLN A 41 -15.74 -20.29 -17.64
N PRO A 42 -15.80 -19.98 -18.95
CA PRO A 42 -16.30 -18.70 -19.43
C PRO A 42 -17.75 -18.48 -19.03
N TYR A 43 -18.14 -17.21 -18.90
CA TYR A 43 -19.51 -16.82 -18.58
C TYR A 43 -19.88 -15.52 -19.29
N THR A 44 -21.17 -15.35 -19.55
CA THR A 44 -21.75 -14.05 -19.88
C THR A 44 -22.37 -13.44 -18.63
N LEU A 45 -22.34 -12.12 -18.52
CA LEU A 45 -22.87 -11.42 -17.36
C LEU A 45 -23.93 -10.41 -17.79
N ASP A 46 -25.13 -10.57 -17.25
CA ASP A 46 -26.16 -9.54 -17.21
C ASP A 46 -26.24 -8.97 -15.79
N LEU A 47 -25.74 -7.75 -15.59
CA LEU A 47 -25.75 -7.07 -14.29
C LEU A 47 -26.67 -5.85 -14.36
N SER A 48 -27.79 -5.92 -13.63
CA SER A 48 -28.80 -4.88 -13.56
C SER A 48 -28.93 -4.36 -12.13
N VAL A 49 -28.91 -3.02 -11.99
CA VAL A 49 -29.04 -2.33 -10.70
C VAL A 49 -30.20 -1.35 -10.79
N GLY A 50 -31.21 -1.51 -9.94
CA GLY A 50 -32.41 -0.68 -9.90
C GLY A 50 -32.22 0.66 -9.19
N ALA A 51 -31.17 1.42 -9.51
CA ALA A 51 -30.87 2.71 -8.89
C ALA A 51 -30.15 3.68 -9.84
N ASP A 52 -29.77 4.85 -9.31
CA ASP A 52 -28.94 5.82 -10.02
C ASP A 52 -27.54 5.27 -10.38
N GLU A 53 -26.86 6.01 -11.25
CA GLU A 53 -25.55 5.61 -11.78
C GLU A 53 -24.47 5.55 -10.69
N GLU A 54 -24.60 6.32 -9.60
CA GLU A 54 -23.64 6.30 -8.49
C GLU A 54 -23.67 4.94 -7.77
N ILE A 55 -24.88 4.45 -7.45
CA ILE A 55 -25.04 3.13 -6.82
C ILE A 55 -24.73 2.01 -7.81
N ALA A 56 -25.13 2.16 -9.09
CA ALA A 56 -24.82 1.17 -10.11
C ALA A 56 -23.30 0.99 -10.29
N GLU A 57 -22.55 2.09 -10.35
CA GLU A 57 -21.10 2.04 -10.50
C GLU A 57 -20.41 1.47 -9.26
N ALA A 58 -20.92 1.79 -8.07
CA ALA A 58 -20.45 1.19 -6.83
C ALA A 58 -20.52 -0.35 -6.86
N VAL A 59 -21.67 -0.88 -7.27
CA VAL A 59 -21.91 -2.32 -7.39
C VAL A 59 -20.97 -2.94 -8.44
N ARG A 60 -20.80 -2.31 -9.61
CA ARG A 60 -19.89 -2.77 -10.67
C ARG A 60 -18.43 -2.79 -10.22
N SER A 61 -18.00 -1.79 -9.46
CA SER A 61 -16.62 -1.64 -8.98
C SER A 61 -16.21 -2.72 -7.96
N VAL A 62 -17.17 -3.31 -7.25
CA VAL A 62 -16.92 -4.38 -6.27
C VAL A 62 -17.25 -5.78 -6.80
N SER A 63 -18.05 -5.90 -7.86
CA SER A 63 -18.38 -7.19 -8.47
C SER A 63 -17.16 -7.79 -9.18
N ALA A 64 -16.69 -8.93 -8.69
CA ALA A 64 -15.66 -9.72 -9.35
C ALA A 64 -16.19 -10.35 -10.64
N LEU A 65 -17.48 -10.71 -10.70
CA LEU A 65 -18.11 -11.17 -11.95
C LEU A 65 -18.00 -10.09 -13.03
N HIS A 66 -18.18 -8.82 -12.68
CA HIS A 66 -18.07 -7.71 -13.62
C HIS A 66 -16.61 -7.38 -13.98
N ARG A 67 -15.74 -7.26 -12.98
CA ARG A 67 -14.34 -6.83 -13.15
C ARG A 67 -13.44 -7.86 -13.81
N GLU A 68 -13.73 -9.15 -13.61
CA GLU A 68 -12.94 -10.26 -14.12
C GLU A 68 -13.65 -11.02 -15.25
N ARG A 69 -14.62 -10.40 -15.93
CA ARG A 69 -15.38 -11.02 -17.05
C ARG A 69 -14.50 -11.55 -18.17
N ASP A 70 -13.35 -10.92 -18.41
CA ASP A 70 -12.38 -11.33 -19.44
C ASP A 70 -11.34 -12.32 -18.89
N ARG A 71 -11.49 -12.79 -17.64
CA ARG A 71 -10.62 -13.76 -16.97
C ARG A 71 -11.47 -14.89 -16.35
N PRO A 72 -11.83 -15.91 -17.15
CA PRO A 72 -12.62 -17.04 -16.68
C PRO A 72 -11.99 -17.73 -15.46
N PRO A 73 -12.78 -18.07 -14.42
CA PRO A 73 -12.31 -18.81 -13.27
C PRO A 73 -12.07 -20.29 -13.61
N PRO A 74 -11.35 -21.03 -12.74
CA PRO A 74 -11.15 -22.47 -12.89
C PRO A 74 -12.44 -23.25 -12.60
N GLY A 75 -13.07 -23.74 -13.67
CA GLY A 75 -14.21 -24.63 -13.67
C GLY A 75 -15.48 -24.01 -13.10
N THR A 76 -16.52 -24.83 -13.03
CA THR A 76 -17.82 -24.45 -12.43
C THR A 76 -17.67 -24.05 -10.96
N ALA A 77 -16.88 -24.81 -10.18
CA ALA A 77 -16.62 -24.48 -8.78
C ALA A 77 -16.01 -23.07 -8.59
N GLY A 78 -15.07 -22.67 -9.47
CA GLY A 78 -14.49 -21.34 -9.44
C GLY A 78 -15.49 -20.24 -9.80
N LEU A 79 -16.37 -20.49 -10.78
CA LEU A 79 -17.45 -19.57 -11.12
C LEU A 79 -18.44 -19.37 -9.96
N LEU A 80 -18.86 -20.47 -9.32
CA LEU A 80 -19.77 -20.41 -8.17
C LEU A 80 -19.13 -19.69 -6.98
N ALA A 81 -17.84 -19.94 -6.70
CA ALA A 81 -17.12 -19.24 -5.65
C ALA A 81 -17.04 -17.72 -5.92
N ARG A 82 -16.77 -17.34 -7.18
CA ARG A 82 -16.76 -15.93 -7.61
C ARG A 82 -18.14 -15.29 -7.43
N ALA A 83 -19.19 -15.96 -7.90
CA ALA A 83 -20.57 -15.49 -7.83
C ALA A 83 -21.08 -15.36 -6.38
N ARG A 84 -20.87 -16.37 -5.53
CA ARG A 84 -21.21 -16.31 -4.10
C ARG A 84 -20.44 -15.21 -3.37
N GLY A 85 -19.17 -15.01 -3.72
CA GLY A 85 -18.36 -13.92 -3.18
C GLY A 85 -18.89 -12.53 -3.55
N ASP A 86 -19.56 -12.38 -4.70
CA ASP A 86 -20.14 -11.10 -5.12
C ASP A 86 -21.31 -10.68 -4.24
N TYR A 87 -22.07 -11.63 -3.68
CA TYR A 87 -23.16 -11.31 -2.75
C TYR A 87 -22.65 -10.44 -1.58
N ALA A 88 -21.60 -10.90 -0.89
CA ALA A 88 -21.04 -10.19 0.25
C ALA A 88 -20.44 -8.82 -0.14
N ARG A 89 -19.77 -8.75 -1.29
CA ARG A 89 -19.17 -7.50 -1.81
C ARG A 89 -20.23 -6.46 -2.16
N ILE A 90 -21.28 -6.88 -2.86
CA ILE A 90 -22.39 -6.01 -3.26
C ILE A 90 -23.17 -5.58 -2.01
N MET A 91 -23.49 -6.48 -1.07
CA MET A 91 -24.13 -6.11 0.20
C MET A 91 -23.32 -5.05 0.95
N ALA A 92 -22.01 -5.23 1.07
CA ALA A 92 -21.13 -4.25 1.72
C ALA A 92 -21.14 -2.89 1.00
N ALA A 93 -21.16 -2.87 -0.34
CA ALA A 93 -21.24 -1.63 -1.12
C ALA A 93 -22.58 -0.89 -0.94
N LEU A 94 -23.67 -1.62 -0.74
CA LEU A 94 -24.98 -1.07 -0.41
C LEU A 94 -24.99 -0.49 1.01
N TYR A 95 -24.45 -1.21 2.01
CA TYR A 95 -24.36 -0.72 3.39
C TYR A 95 -23.46 0.52 3.51
N ALA A 96 -22.38 0.59 2.73
CA ALA A 96 -21.54 1.78 2.65
C ALA A 96 -22.28 3.02 2.12
N ARG A 97 -23.43 2.82 1.45
CA ARG A 97 -24.32 3.86 0.92
C ARG A 97 -25.65 3.94 1.68
N ALA A 98 -25.67 3.43 2.91
CA ALA A 98 -26.82 3.42 3.79
C ALA A 98 -28.07 2.72 3.19
N ARG A 99 -27.87 1.67 2.40
CA ARG A 99 -28.92 0.86 1.77
C ARG A 99 -29.01 -0.51 2.45
N TYR A 100 -29.74 -0.61 3.57
CA TYR A 100 -29.83 -1.85 4.37
C TYR A 100 -31.00 -2.77 4.03
N GLY A 101 -31.90 -2.31 3.15
CA GLY A 101 -33.05 -3.06 2.68
C GLY A 101 -32.84 -3.68 1.29
N GLY A 102 -31.60 -3.69 0.78
CA GLY A 102 -31.33 -4.14 -0.57
C GLY A 102 -31.53 -5.64 -0.77
N THR A 103 -31.99 -6.03 -1.96
CA THR A 103 -32.09 -7.42 -2.38
C THR A 103 -31.13 -7.69 -3.52
N ILE A 104 -30.42 -8.81 -3.43
CA ILE A 104 -29.44 -9.24 -4.42
C ILE A 104 -29.83 -10.65 -4.85
N ARG A 105 -29.97 -10.84 -6.16
CA ARG A 105 -30.25 -12.14 -6.76
C ARG A 105 -29.20 -12.45 -7.79
N ILE A 106 -28.49 -13.56 -7.59
CA ILE A 106 -27.47 -14.06 -8.49
C ILE A 106 -27.95 -15.40 -9.03
N LEU A 107 -28.16 -15.47 -10.34
CA LEU A 107 -28.52 -16.70 -11.03
C LEU A 107 -27.36 -17.18 -11.89
N VAL A 108 -27.11 -18.48 -11.88
CA VAL A 108 -26.18 -19.16 -12.76
C VAL A 108 -26.99 -20.18 -13.55
N ASN A 109 -26.99 -20.07 -14.87
CA ASN A 109 -27.81 -20.91 -15.74
C ASN A 109 -29.31 -20.90 -15.40
N GLY A 110 -29.82 -19.75 -14.94
CA GLY A 110 -31.22 -19.56 -14.57
C GLY A 110 -31.59 -20.02 -13.15
N GLU A 111 -30.68 -20.67 -12.43
CA GLU A 111 -30.90 -21.15 -11.06
C GLU A 111 -30.18 -20.27 -10.03
N PRO A 112 -30.73 -20.09 -8.80
CA PRO A 112 -30.03 -19.41 -7.71
C PRO A 112 -28.66 -20.04 -7.47
N VAL A 113 -27.62 -19.21 -7.29
CA VAL A 113 -26.23 -19.67 -7.12
C VAL A 113 -26.04 -20.63 -5.94
N GLU A 114 -26.94 -20.61 -4.95
CA GLU A 114 -26.98 -21.52 -3.81
C GLU A 114 -27.47 -22.93 -4.19
N ALA A 115 -28.29 -23.05 -5.23
CA ALA A 115 -28.86 -24.31 -5.70
C ALA A 115 -27.93 -25.08 -6.65
N VAL A 116 -27.02 -24.37 -7.34
CA VAL A 116 -26.10 -24.99 -8.30
C VAL A 116 -24.97 -25.72 -7.60
N THR A 117 -24.74 -26.98 -7.97
CA THR A 117 -23.67 -27.82 -7.40
C THR A 117 -22.32 -27.56 -8.09
N PRO A 118 -21.17 -27.72 -7.39
CA PRO A 118 -19.85 -27.45 -7.97
C PRO A 118 -19.46 -28.34 -9.16
N ASP A 119 -20.09 -29.50 -9.29
CA ASP A 119 -19.93 -30.50 -10.36
C ASP A 119 -20.98 -30.37 -11.47
N ALA A 120 -21.86 -29.37 -11.41
CA ALA A 120 -22.87 -29.13 -12.44
C ALA A 120 -22.20 -28.86 -13.79
N ALA A 121 -22.75 -29.48 -14.85
CA ALA A 121 -22.33 -29.21 -16.21
C ALA A 121 -22.99 -27.91 -16.69
N LEU A 122 -22.21 -26.83 -16.76
CA LEU A 122 -22.66 -25.53 -17.26
C LEU A 122 -22.32 -25.37 -18.76
N PRO A 123 -23.13 -24.62 -19.51
CA PRO A 123 -22.81 -24.30 -20.90
C PRO A 123 -21.55 -23.43 -20.99
N ASP A 124 -20.93 -23.40 -22.17
CA ASP A 124 -19.78 -22.53 -22.47
C ASP A 124 -20.15 -21.51 -23.56
N PRO A 125 -20.33 -20.21 -23.24
CA PRO A 125 -20.21 -19.60 -21.92
C PRO A 125 -21.45 -19.81 -21.02
N ALA A 126 -21.25 -19.85 -19.71
CA ALA A 126 -22.32 -19.99 -18.73
C ALA A 126 -23.08 -18.66 -18.57
N PRO A 127 -24.41 -18.60 -18.70
CA PRO A 127 -25.15 -17.36 -18.48
C PRO A 127 -25.27 -17.06 -16.99
N VAL A 128 -24.80 -15.89 -16.58
CA VAL A 128 -24.89 -15.37 -15.22
C VAL A 128 -25.70 -14.09 -15.23
N SER A 129 -26.70 -13.99 -14.35
CA SER A 129 -27.43 -12.74 -14.14
C SER A 129 -27.37 -12.30 -12.68
N VAL A 130 -27.16 -11.01 -12.48
CA VAL A 130 -27.10 -10.36 -11.18
C VAL A 130 -28.12 -9.23 -11.20
N THR A 131 -29.17 -9.36 -10.41
CA THR A 131 -30.16 -8.30 -10.20
C THR A 131 -29.99 -7.72 -8.80
N VAL A 132 -29.82 -6.41 -8.71
CA VAL A 132 -29.68 -5.69 -7.44
C VAL A 132 -30.79 -4.64 -7.35
N ASP A 133 -31.61 -4.74 -6.30
CA ASP A 133 -32.46 -3.64 -5.84
C ASP A 133 -31.82 -3.08 -4.57
N PRO A 134 -31.28 -1.85 -4.58
CA PRO A 134 -30.66 -1.25 -3.40
C PRO A 134 -31.64 -0.98 -2.24
N GLY A 135 -32.95 -0.90 -2.49
CA GLY A 135 -33.92 -0.53 -1.47
C GLY A 135 -33.79 0.93 -1.00
N PRO A 136 -34.44 1.31 0.13
CA PRO A 136 -34.49 2.69 0.59
C PRO A 136 -33.20 3.13 1.31
N LEU A 137 -33.01 4.45 1.42
CA LEU A 137 -32.01 5.08 2.29
C LEU A 137 -32.38 4.89 3.76
N PHE A 138 -31.40 4.52 4.57
CA PHE A 138 -31.48 4.49 6.02
C PHE A 138 -30.70 5.65 6.63
N ARG A 139 -31.15 6.11 7.79
CA ARG A 139 -30.46 7.12 8.60
C ARG A 139 -30.04 6.53 9.93
N PHE A 140 -29.01 7.09 10.56
CA PHE A 140 -28.68 6.69 11.92
C PHE A 140 -29.83 7.08 12.86
N GLY A 141 -30.26 6.14 13.68
CA GLY A 141 -31.21 6.35 14.76
C GLY A 141 -30.47 6.68 16.04
N LYS A 142 -30.68 5.87 17.08
CA LYS A 142 -30.00 6.03 18.36
C LYS A 142 -28.53 5.61 18.24
N ILE A 143 -27.63 6.47 18.70
CA ILE A 143 -26.19 6.15 18.80
C ILE A 143 -25.78 6.11 20.28
N SER A 144 -25.11 5.02 20.67
CA SER A 144 -24.56 4.87 22.02
C SER A 144 -23.11 4.41 21.94
N ILE A 145 -22.21 5.16 22.57
CA ILE A 145 -20.80 4.80 22.67
C ILE A 145 -20.44 4.68 24.15
N GLU A 146 -20.07 3.47 24.56
CA GLU A 146 -19.64 3.15 25.91
C GLU A 146 -18.12 2.98 25.97
N GLY A 147 -17.52 3.38 27.09
CA GLY A 147 -16.07 3.32 27.27
C GLY A 147 -15.32 4.46 26.60
N LEU A 148 -15.91 5.67 26.54
CA LEU A 148 -15.17 6.89 26.19
C LEU A 148 -14.25 7.30 27.36
N PRO A 149 -13.13 7.98 27.08
CA PRO A 149 -12.15 8.36 28.10
C PRO A 149 -12.66 9.38 29.13
N ALA A 150 -13.76 10.09 28.83
CA ALA A 150 -14.46 10.95 29.76
C ALA A 150 -15.95 10.58 29.78
N THR A 151 -16.57 10.56 30.98
CA THR A 151 -18.02 10.38 31.12
C THR A 151 -18.49 11.07 32.40
N PRO A 152 -19.38 12.10 32.32
CA PRO A 152 -20.01 12.64 31.12
C PRO A 152 -18.99 13.36 30.21
N ILE A 153 -19.25 13.33 28.91
CA ILE A 153 -18.46 14.06 27.91
C ILE A 153 -18.75 15.55 28.05
N THR A 154 -17.70 16.35 28.30
CA THR A 154 -17.76 17.82 28.27
C THR A 154 -17.59 18.34 26.85
N GLU A 155 -17.87 19.63 26.59
CA GLU A 155 -17.57 20.25 25.29
C GLU A 155 -16.07 20.23 24.98
N GLU A 156 -15.21 20.40 26.00
CA GLU A 156 -13.75 20.30 25.83
C GLU A 156 -13.32 18.89 25.40
N ASP A 157 -13.96 17.84 25.94
CA ASP A 157 -13.72 16.46 25.50
C ASP A 157 -14.22 16.21 24.08
N ARG A 158 -15.31 16.86 23.65
CA ARG A 158 -15.81 16.76 22.25
C ARG A 158 -14.80 17.34 21.28
N ASP A 159 -14.33 18.55 21.56
CA ASP A 159 -13.33 19.23 20.76
C ASP A 159 -12.02 18.44 20.75
N ALA A 160 -11.56 17.96 21.90
CA ALA A 160 -10.30 17.22 22.00
C ALA A 160 -10.32 15.83 21.31
N LEU A 161 -11.50 15.27 21.09
CA LEU A 161 -11.71 13.99 20.41
C LEU A 161 -12.20 14.17 18.96
N ASP A 162 -12.37 15.42 18.52
CA ASP A 162 -12.99 15.81 17.26
C ASP A 162 -14.30 15.04 17.01
N LEU A 163 -15.16 14.88 18.03
CA LEU A 163 -16.36 14.03 17.93
C LEU A 163 -17.33 14.49 16.83
N ASP A 164 -17.32 15.78 16.50
CA ASP A 164 -18.16 16.36 15.45
C ASP A 164 -17.69 15.96 14.04
N ASP A 165 -16.42 15.58 13.88
CA ASP A 165 -15.84 15.08 12.63
C ASP A 165 -16.10 13.58 12.44
N TRP A 166 -16.83 12.94 13.36
CA TRP A 166 -17.12 11.51 13.25
C TRP A 166 -18.34 11.33 12.35
N GLU A 167 -18.26 10.42 11.37
CA GLU A 167 -19.37 10.10 10.46
C GLU A 167 -20.50 9.29 11.13
N LEU A 168 -20.63 9.38 12.46
CA LEU A 168 -21.60 8.65 13.27
C LEU A 168 -22.46 9.64 14.06
N THR A 169 -23.43 10.25 13.36
CA THR A 169 -24.31 11.31 13.89
C THR A 169 -25.77 10.93 13.70
N GLU A 170 -26.61 11.14 14.73
CA GLU A 170 -28.03 10.80 14.66
C GLU A 170 -28.73 11.57 13.53
N GLY A 171 -29.56 10.90 12.74
CA GLY A 171 -30.26 11.47 11.59
C GLY A 171 -29.42 11.61 10.30
N ALA A 172 -28.10 11.47 10.36
CA ALA A 172 -27.24 11.41 9.16
C ALA A 172 -27.49 10.10 8.38
N GLU A 173 -26.98 10.01 7.15
CA GLU A 173 -27.06 8.76 6.39
C GLU A 173 -26.30 7.65 7.11
N ALA A 174 -26.92 6.48 7.28
CA ALA A 174 -26.35 5.37 8.03
C ALA A 174 -25.23 4.64 7.27
N ARG A 175 -24.15 5.31 6.89
CA ARG A 175 -23.09 4.68 6.09
C ARG A 175 -22.26 3.75 6.99
N SER A 176 -22.11 2.48 6.59
CA SER A 176 -21.33 1.52 7.39
C SER A 176 -19.85 1.90 7.51
N GLY A 177 -19.32 2.69 6.55
CA GLY A 177 -17.97 3.23 6.62
C GLY A 177 -17.75 4.10 7.86
N GLY A 178 -18.71 4.97 8.18
CA GLY A 178 -18.63 5.84 9.35
C GLY A 178 -18.58 5.06 10.66
N VAL A 179 -19.34 3.96 10.78
CA VAL A 179 -19.27 3.08 11.97
C VAL A 179 -17.87 2.50 12.14
N LEU A 180 -17.29 1.93 11.06
CA LEU A 180 -15.97 1.31 11.10
C LEU A 180 -14.85 2.33 11.35
N GLU A 181 -14.98 3.53 10.80
CA GLU A 181 -14.05 4.62 11.04
C GLU A 181 -14.11 5.08 12.51
N THR A 182 -15.32 5.25 13.06
CA THR A 182 -15.51 5.56 14.47
C THR A 182 -14.93 4.48 15.38
N GLU A 183 -15.14 3.19 15.09
CA GLU A 183 -14.50 2.08 15.81
C GLU A 183 -12.96 2.21 15.83
N GLY A 184 -12.35 2.50 14.67
CA GLY A 184 -10.91 2.70 14.54
C GLY A 184 -10.40 3.92 15.31
N ARG A 185 -11.10 5.06 15.22
CA ARG A 185 -10.79 6.29 15.96
C ARG A 185 -10.89 6.07 17.46
N LEU A 186 -11.93 5.38 17.94
CA LEU A 186 -12.10 5.03 19.37
C LEU A 186 -10.92 4.21 19.92
N VAL A 187 -10.48 3.20 19.17
CA VAL A 187 -9.31 2.40 19.56
C VAL A 187 -8.04 3.26 19.58
N GLU A 188 -7.84 4.10 18.57
CA GLU A 188 -6.65 4.97 18.49
C GLU A 188 -6.64 6.00 19.62
N VAL A 189 -7.78 6.61 19.96
CA VAL A 189 -7.96 7.54 21.08
C VAL A 189 -7.48 6.96 22.40
N TRP A 190 -7.75 5.67 22.65
CA TRP A 190 -7.26 4.98 23.83
C TRP A 190 -5.79 4.59 23.72
N ARG A 191 -5.33 4.14 22.55
CA ARG A 191 -3.89 3.88 22.31
C ARG A 191 -3.04 5.12 22.57
N GLN A 192 -3.49 6.29 22.11
CA GLN A 192 -2.84 7.58 22.36
C GLN A 192 -2.83 7.99 23.84
N ARG A 193 -3.73 7.43 24.65
CA ARG A 193 -3.78 7.62 26.11
C ARG A 193 -3.03 6.54 26.89
N GLY A 194 -2.13 5.78 26.26
CA GLY A 194 -1.33 4.78 26.97
C GLY A 194 -1.95 3.39 27.05
N HIS A 195 -3.07 3.13 26.34
CA HIS A 195 -3.76 1.84 26.36
C HIS A 195 -3.49 1.04 25.06
N PRO A 196 -2.35 0.32 24.97
CA PRO A 196 -1.95 -0.37 23.73
C PRO A 196 -2.93 -1.45 23.26
N LYS A 197 -3.66 -2.06 24.18
CA LYS A 197 -4.55 -3.20 23.92
C LYS A 197 -6.03 -2.83 23.88
N ALA A 198 -6.32 -1.53 23.69
CA ALA A 198 -7.66 -1.05 23.45
C ALA A 198 -8.30 -1.76 22.25
N LYS A 199 -9.58 -2.09 22.39
CA LYS A 199 -10.36 -2.80 21.36
C LYS A 199 -11.84 -2.48 21.51
N VAL A 200 -12.58 -2.66 20.42
CA VAL A 200 -14.05 -2.70 20.48
C VAL A 200 -14.46 -4.05 21.06
N ALA A 201 -15.03 -4.04 22.26
CA ALA A 201 -15.48 -5.22 22.98
C ALA A 201 -16.76 -5.80 22.39
N SER A 202 -17.69 -4.94 21.99
CA SER A 202 -18.90 -5.32 21.27
C SER A 202 -19.38 -4.23 20.34
N ARG A 203 -19.97 -4.66 19.22
CA ARG A 203 -20.71 -3.81 18.29
C ARG A 203 -22.10 -4.40 18.10
N GLU A 204 -23.11 -3.58 18.31
CA GLU A 204 -24.50 -3.93 18.04
C GLU A 204 -25.06 -2.93 17.04
N ILE A 205 -25.51 -3.43 15.89
CA ILE A 205 -26.03 -2.64 14.78
C ILE A 205 -27.41 -3.21 14.44
N VAL A 206 -28.45 -2.40 14.66
CA VAL A 206 -29.84 -2.81 14.47
C VAL A 206 -30.48 -1.94 13.40
N ALA A 207 -30.78 -2.54 12.24
CA ALA A 207 -31.54 -1.87 11.18
C ALA A 207 -33.04 -2.13 11.36
N ASP A 208 -33.82 -1.10 11.69
CA ASP A 208 -35.29 -1.17 11.68
C ASP A 208 -35.80 -0.78 10.29
N HIS A 209 -36.24 -1.76 9.50
CA HIS A 209 -36.76 -1.55 8.14
C HIS A 209 -38.08 -0.77 8.10
N ARG A 210 -38.85 -0.73 9.19
CA ARG A 210 -40.11 0.01 9.28
C ARG A 210 -39.85 1.51 9.44
N THR A 211 -38.92 1.89 10.31
CA THR A 211 -38.52 3.29 10.52
C THR A 211 -37.42 3.74 9.58
N ARG A 212 -36.73 2.81 8.91
CA ARG A 212 -35.56 3.04 8.06
C ARG A 212 -34.42 3.70 8.83
N THR A 213 -34.24 3.24 10.07
CA THR A 213 -33.17 3.71 10.96
C THR A 213 -32.19 2.59 11.25
N VAL A 214 -30.94 2.97 11.51
CA VAL A 214 -29.91 2.07 12.02
C VAL A 214 -29.46 2.58 13.39
N ASP A 215 -29.77 1.82 14.43
CA ASP A 215 -29.29 2.09 15.78
C ASP A 215 -27.92 1.42 15.96
N VAL A 216 -26.98 2.13 16.57
CA VAL A 216 -25.59 1.69 16.74
C VAL A 216 -25.21 1.78 18.21
N THR A 217 -24.76 0.66 18.78
CA THR A 217 -24.14 0.62 20.11
C THR A 217 -22.73 0.08 19.98
N LEU A 218 -21.75 0.88 20.37
CA LEU A 218 -20.33 0.52 20.41
C LEU A 218 -19.88 0.47 21.86
N VAL A 219 -19.25 -0.63 22.27
CA VAL A 219 -18.64 -0.77 23.60
C VAL A 219 -17.14 -0.94 23.41
N VAL A 220 -16.37 -0.04 24.00
CA VAL A 220 -14.91 -0.05 23.94
C VAL A 220 -14.35 -0.58 25.26
N ASP A 221 -13.42 -1.53 25.15
CA ASP A 221 -12.57 -1.96 26.26
C ASP A 221 -11.21 -1.28 26.07
N PRO A 222 -10.85 -0.31 26.94
CA PRO A 222 -9.54 0.33 26.90
C PRO A 222 -8.41 -0.68 27.12
N GLY A 223 -8.65 -1.75 27.87
CA GLY A 223 -7.57 -2.61 28.35
C GLY A 223 -6.64 -1.89 29.34
N PRO A 224 -5.50 -2.52 29.70
CA PRO A 224 -4.55 -1.93 30.65
C PRO A 224 -3.79 -0.74 30.07
N GLU A 225 -3.55 0.27 30.90
CA GLU A 225 -2.54 1.30 30.65
C GLU A 225 -1.14 0.67 30.74
N ALA A 226 -0.23 1.07 29.85
CA ALA A 226 1.10 0.49 29.79
C ALA A 226 2.20 1.54 29.62
N GLN A 227 3.40 1.16 30.06
CA GLN A 227 4.66 1.82 29.69
C GLN A 227 5.41 0.94 28.70
N LEU A 228 6.34 1.54 27.95
CA LEU A 228 7.24 0.81 27.07
C LEU A 228 8.12 -0.13 27.92
N GLY A 229 8.07 -1.41 27.60
CA GLY A 229 8.92 -2.41 28.20
C GLY A 229 10.28 -2.49 27.52
N THR A 230 10.85 -3.70 27.50
CA THR A 230 12.11 -3.95 26.79
C THR A 230 11.90 -3.73 25.28
N VAL A 231 12.74 -2.90 24.69
CA VAL A 231 12.75 -2.63 23.24
C VAL A 231 13.90 -3.39 22.60
N GLN A 232 13.56 -4.34 21.74
CA GLN A 232 14.52 -5.21 21.06
C GLN A 232 14.55 -4.93 19.56
N VAL A 233 15.71 -5.14 18.95
CA VAL A 233 15.86 -5.13 17.49
C VAL A 233 16.45 -6.47 17.06
N THR A 234 15.76 -7.18 16.18
CA THR A 234 16.10 -8.54 15.73
C THR A 234 16.32 -8.57 14.23
N GLY A 235 17.22 -9.46 13.76
CA GLY A 235 17.52 -9.59 12.33
C GLY A 235 18.71 -8.77 11.82
N THR A 236 19.50 -8.18 12.73
CA THR A 236 20.84 -7.67 12.40
C THR A 236 21.78 -8.82 12.03
N GLU A 237 22.52 -8.68 10.93
CA GLU A 237 23.58 -9.60 10.51
C GLU A 237 24.95 -8.90 10.55
N ARG A 238 25.02 -7.66 10.07
CA ARG A 238 26.25 -6.87 9.89
C ARG A 238 26.16 -5.50 10.53
N VAL A 239 24.96 -4.98 10.74
CA VAL A 239 24.74 -3.77 11.52
C VAL A 239 24.89 -4.13 13.00
N ASP A 240 25.59 -3.28 13.74
CA ASP A 240 25.75 -3.39 15.19
C ASP A 240 24.36 -3.38 15.87
N PRO A 241 23.99 -4.45 16.60
CA PRO A 241 22.67 -4.56 17.22
C PRO A 241 22.43 -3.49 18.28
N GLU A 242 23.46 -3.08 19.03
CA GLU A 242 23.32 -2.00 20.01
C GLU A 242 23.13 -0.65 19.33
N PHE A 243 23.79 -0.44 18.19
CA PHE A 243 23.55 0.74 17.35
C PHE A 243 22.11 0.79 16.86
N ALA A 244 21.60 -0.31 16.29
CA ALA A 244 20.22 -0.38 15.81
C ALA A 244 19.22 -0.17 16.94
N ARG A 245 19.46 -0.78 18.12
CA ARG A 245 18.67 -0.53 19.33
C ARG A 245 18.68 0.95 19.69
N ARG A 246 19.85 1.58 19.83
CA ARG A 246 19.97 3.00 20.17
C ARG A 246 19.21 3.90 19.18
N MET A 247 19.24 3.54 17.90
CA MET A 247 18.59 4.30 16.84
C MET A 247 17.06 4.38 16.98
N THR A 248 16.42 3.43 17.69
CA THR A 248 14.99 3.55 18.00
C THR A 248 14.69 4.81 18.82
N GLY A 249 15.63 5.25 19.66
CA GLY A 249 15.50 6.48 20.46
C GLY A 249 14.37 6.42 21.49
N THR A 250 14.07 5.23 22.01
CA THR A 250 13.08 5.00 23.06
C THR A 250 13.75 4.43 24.31
N ALA A 251 13.17 4.63 25.48
CA ALA A 251 13.64 4.05 26.73
C ALA A 251 12.57 3.18 27.40
N PRO A 252 12.94 2.06 28.02
CA PRO A 252 12.04 1.33 28.90
C PRO A 252 11.53 2.23 30.04
N GLY A 253 10.25 2.10 30.38
CA GLY A 253 9.56 2.92 31.39
C GLY A 253 8.96 4.23 30.87
N GLU A 254 9.21 4.61 29.62
CA GLU A 254 8.47 5.71 28.99
C GLU A 254 6.99 5.35 28.84
N PRO A 255 6.04 6.29 28.99
CA PRO A 255 4.62 6.01 28.70
C PRO A 255 4.44 5.42 27.30
N TYR A 256 3.53 4.47 27.15
CA TYR A 256 3.19 3.97 25.83
C TYR A 256 2.61 5.10 24.97
N ASP A 257 3.24 5.35 23.84
CA ASP A 257 2.80 6.31 22.83
C ASP A 257 3.02 5.67 21.44
N PRO A 258 1.94 5.43 20.67
CA PRO A 258 2.04 4.83 19.33
C PRO A 258 2.89 5.69 18.38
N ASP A 259 2.91 7.02 18.55
CA ASP A 259 3.72 7.91 17.72
C ASP A 259 5.21 7.76 18.03
N THR A 260 5.57 7.56 19.29
CA THR A 260 6.96 7.25 19.70
C THR A 260 7.45 5.97 19.04
N ILE A 261 6.63 4.92 19.00
CA ILE A 261 6.96 3.64 18.34
C ILE A 261 7.05 3.81 16.82
N ARG A 262 6.15 4.61 16.22
CA ARG A 262 6.18 4.93 14.79
C ARG A 262 7.45 5.70 14.42
N ARG A 263 7.82 6.73 15.19
CA ARG A 263 9.09 7.48 15.03
C ARG A 263 10.30 6.56 15.14
N ALA A 264 10.32 5.62 16.07
CA ALA A 264 11.38 4.63 16.20
C ALA A 264 11.54 3.76 14.94
N ARG A 265 10.43 3.26 14.37
CA ARG A 265 10.44 2.54 13.09
C ARG A 265 10.97 3.42 11.96
N ASP A 266 10.50 4.65 11.85
CA ASP A 266 10.86 5.56 10.78
C ASP A 266 12.35 5.94 10.85
N ARG A 267 12.90 6.12 12.06
CA ARG A 267 14.36 6.29 12.29
C ARG A 267 15.16 5.10 11.75
N LEU A 268 14.73 3.87 12.04
CA LEU A 268 15.38 2.66 11.51
C LEU A 268 15.30 2.59 9.98
N GLN A 269 14.13 2.87 9.40
CA GLN A 269 13.96 2.89 7.94
C GLN A 269 14.85 3.95 7.26
N ARG A 270 14.94 5.15 7.87
CA ARG A 270 15.75 6.27 7.39
C ARG A 270 17.26 5.99 7.37
N LEU A 271 17.74 4.96 8.09
CA LEU A 271 19.13 4.50 7.95
C LEU A 271 19.43 3.99 6.53
N GLY A 272 18.42 3.52 5.79
CA GLY A 272 18.57 3.08 4.41
C GLY A 272 19.33 1.76 4.23
N VAL A 273 19.70 1.11 5.34
CA VAL A 273 20.42 -0.18 5.38
C VAL A 273 19.50 -1.39 5.54
N PHE A 274 18.21 -1.18 5.83
CA PHE A 274 17.22 -2.25 5.99
C PHE A 274 16.21 -2.27 4.82
N SER A 275 15.88 -3.46 4.32
CA SER A 275 14.87 -3.70 3.28
C SER A 275 13.47 -3.66 3.84
N SER A 276 13.30 -4.12 5.08
CA SER A 276 12.05 -4.07 5.83
C SER A 276 12.33 -3.76 7.30
N VAL A 277 11.37 -3.09 7.92
CA VAL A 277 11.29 -2.85 9.37
C VAL A 277 9.84 -3.04 9.77
N SER A 278 9.55 -4.08 10.55
CA SER A 278 8.23 -4.34 11.11
C SER A 278 8.26 -4.24 12.64
N ILE A 279 7.14 -3.87 13.22
CA ILE A 279 6.96 -3.71 14.67
C ILE A 279 6.13 -4.91 15.14
N ALA A 280 6.58 -5.56 16.21
CA ALA A 280 5.83 -6.57 16.92
C ALA A 280 5.69 -6.12 18.38
N GLU A 281 4.48 -5.79 18.78
CA GLU A 281 4.12 -5.59 20.18
C GLU A 281 3.85 -6.94 20.83
N ALA A 282 4.20 -7.12 22.10
CA ALA A 282 3.75 -8.29 22.86
C ALA A 282 2.22 -8.36 22.91
N ASP A 283 1.64 -9.57 22.94
CA ASP A 283 0.18 -9.76 22.94
C ASP A 283 -0.48 -9.22 24.21
N LEU A 284 0.21 -9.33 25.34
CA LEU A 284 -0.25 -8.91 26.66
C LEU A 284 0.72 -7.89 27.26
N VAL A 285 0.16 -6.96 28.04
CA VAL A 285 0.94 -6.11 28.94
C VAL A 285 1.39 -6.97 30.13
N GLY A 286 2.65 -6.86 30.52
CA GLY A 286 3.21 -7.60 31.65
C GLY A 286 2.52 -7.21 32.96
N ALA A 287 2.62 -8.08 33.97
CA ALA A 287 2.08 -7.80 35.31
C ALA A 287 2.75 -6.57 35.99
N ASP A 288 3.92 -6.17 35.49
CA ASP A 288 4.66 -4.97 35.85
C ASP A 288 4.17 -3.70 35.14
N GLY A 289 3.14 -3.80 34.28
CA GLY A 289 2.63 -2.68 33.49
C GLY A 289 3.48 -2.35 32.26
N LEU A 290 4.47 -3.19 31.92
CA LEU A 290 5.38 -2.96 30.80
C LEU A 290 4.93 -3.73 29.55
N LEU A 291 5.00 -3.09 28.39
CA LEU A 291 4.74 -3.71 27.09
C LEU A 291 6.05 -3.89 26.30
N PRO A 292 6.58 -5.11 26.18
CA PRO A 292 7.74 -5.37 25.31
C PRO A 292 7.45 -5.08 23.84
N ILE A 293 8.42 -4.48 23.15
CA ILE A 293 8.34 -4.13 21.72
C ILE A 293 9.55 -4.72 20.99
N THR A 294 9.31 -5.39 19.87
CA THR A 294 10.36 -5.94 19.01
C THR A 294 10.29 -5.31 17.61
N PHE A 295 11.40 -4.76 17.15
CA PHE A 295 11.57 -4.33 15.76
C PHE A 295 12.26 -5.45 14.97
N ASN A 296 11.52 -6.11 14.07
CA ASN A 296 12.09 -7.10 13.18
C ASN A 296 12.59 -6.40 11.92
N ILE A 297 13.87 -6.56 11.62
CA ILE A 297 14.53 -5.93 10.47
C ILE A 297 15.14 -6.96 9.53
N SER A 298 15.29 -6.56 8.28
CA SER A 298 16.03 -7.32 7.27
C SER A 298 17.06 -6.42 6.62
N GLU A 299 18.33 -6.83 6.59
CA GLU A 299 19.40 -6.01 5.99
C GLU A 299 19.39 -6.03 4.46
N ARG A 300 19.64 -4.86 3.86
CA ARG A 300 19.89 -4.72 2.43
C ARG A 300 21.30 -5.19 2.09
N LYS A 301 21.51 -5.48 0.81
CA LYS A 301 22.85 -5.63 0.24
C LYS A 301 23.68 -4.36 0.49
N ARG A 302 24.92 -4.57 0.93
CA ARG A 302 25.90 -3.50 1.25
C ARG A 302 26.19 -2.61 0.05
N ARG A 303 26.30 -3.18 -1.14
CA ARG A 303 26.72 -2.46 -2.34
C ARG A 303 25.52 -2.29 -3.26
N LEU A 304 25.31 -1.08 -3.72
CA LEU A 304 24.32 -0.73 -4.73
C LEU A 304 25.06 -0.01 -5.86
N ILE A 305 24.86 -0.49 -7.07
CA ILE A 305 25.26 0.21 -8.30
C ILE A 305 23.97 0.51 -9.03
N GLY A 306 23.86 1.72 -9.57
CA GLY A 306 22.74 2.12 -10.40
C GLY A 306 23.15 3.16 -11.41
N GLY A 307 22.25 3.45 -12.32
CA GLY A 307 22.41 4.48 -13.32
C GLY A 307 21.10 4.76 -14.02
N GLY A 308 21.07 5.83 -14.78
CA GLY A 308 19.88 6.35 -15.42
C GLY A 308 20.23 7.06 -16.72
N ALA A 309 19.24 7.17 -17.59
CA ALA A 309 19.31 7.97 -18.79
C ALA A 309 18.04 8.80 -18.90
N SER A 310 18.15 10.05 -19.29
CA SER A 310 17.01 10.94 -19.53
C SER A 310 17.22 11.73 -20.80
N TYR A 311 16.15 12.30 -21.34
CA TYR A 311 16.19 13.19 -22.49
C TYR A 311 15.22 14.34 -22.27
N SER A 312 15.68 15.57 -22.48
CA SER A 312 14.82 16.76 -22.49
C SER A 312 15.17 17.65 -23.67
N THR A 313 14.21 18.45 -24.11
CA THR A 313 14.42 19.40 -25.22
C THR A 313 15.35 20.55 -24.82
N LEU A 314 15.54 20.81 -23.53
CA LEU A 314 16.37 21.88 -23.00
C LEU A 314 17.80 21.42 -22.69
N GLU A 315 17.96 20.20 -22.16
CA GLU A 315 19.24 19.68 -21.65
C GLU A 315 19.77 18.50 -22.48
N GLY A 316 19.14 18.17 -23.61
CA GLY A 316 19.50 17.03 -24.43
C GLY A 316 19.41 15.70 -23.68
N ALA A 317 20.22 14.73 -24.10
CA ALA A 317 20.34 13.46 -23.39
C ALA A 317 21.27 13.59 -22.16
N SER A 318 20.92 12.89 -21.09
CA SER A 318 21.72 12.80 -19.87
C SER A 318 21.93 11.34 -19.48
N LEU A 319 23.11 11.04 -18.96
CA LEU A 319 23.47 9.76 -18.38
C LEU A 319 24.00 9.98 -16.96
N GLU A 320 23.56 9.14 -16.04
CA GLU A 320 24.03 9.14 -14.67
C GLU A 320 24.41 7.72 -14.22
N ALA A 321 25.41 7.63 -13.36
CA ALA A 321 25.81 6.40 -12.73
C ALA A 321 26.21 6.68 -11.28
N TYR A 322 25.95 5.72 -10.40
CA TYR A 322 26.34 5.81 -9.01
C TYR A 322 26.73 4.47 -8.42
N TRP A 323 27.60 4.54 -7.43
CA TRP A 323 27.93 3.42 -6.55
C TRP A 323 27.73 3.86 -5.11
N MET A 324 27.12 3.01 -4.29
CA MET A 324 26.93 3.24 -2.87
C MET A 324 27.37 2.01 -2.09
N HIS A 325 28.14 2.26 -1.03
CA HIS A 325 28.38 1.30 0.02
C HIS A 325 27.60 1.70 1.27
N ARG A 326 26.78 0.79 1.77
CA ARG A 326 26.01 0.90 3.01
C ARG A 326 26.75 0.22 4.14
N ASN A 327 26.54 0.72 5.35
CA ASN A 327 27.09 0.16 6.59
C ASN A 327 28.62 0.01 6.55
N LEU A 328 29.36 1.09 6.28
CA LEU A 328 30.83 1.03 6.14
C LEU A 328 31.53 0.54 7.41
N PHE A 329 31.10 1.01 8.58
CA PHE A 329 31.77 0.73 9.86
C PHE A 329 30.86 -0.02 10.84
N GLY A 330 29.79 -0.65 10.36
CA GLY A 330 28.86 -1.41 11.18
C GLY A 330 27.75 -0.57 11.82
N ARG A 331 27.73 0.76 11.64
CA ARG A 331 26.74 1.67 12.24
C ARG A 331 25.96 2.46 11.21
N ALA A 332 25.59 1.77 10.13
CA ALA A 332 24.77 2.28 9.05
C ALA A 332 25.36 3.48 8.28
N GLU A 333 26.66 3.73 8.37
CA GLU A 333 27.31 4.77 7.57
C GLU A 333 27.25 4.43 6.09
N SER A 334 27.07 5.44 5.24
CA SER A 334 27.05 5.26 3.79
C SER A 334 28.05 6.14 3.09
N LEU A 335 28.72 5.58 2.08
CA LEU A 335 29.59 6.28 1.15
C LEU A 335 29.00 6.11 -0.24
N ARG A 336 28.75 7.22 -0.92
CA ARG A 336 28.18 7.24 -2.27
C ARG A 336 29.07 8.05 -3.20
N PHE A 337 29.32 7.49 -4.38
CA PHE A 337 29.94 8.18 -5.50
C PHE A 337 28.91 8.32 -6.61
N ASP A 338 28.80 9.52 -7.15
CA ASP A 338 27.90 9.91 -8.23
C ASP A 338 28.73 10.47 -9.38
N ALA A 339 28.36 10.12 -10.61
CA ALA A 339 28.90 10.72 -11.82
C ALA A 339 27.77 10.91 -12.84
N SER A 340 27.73 12.07 -13.49
CA SER A 340 26.77 12.33 -14.56
C SER A 340 27.36 13.16 -15.69
N VAL A 341 26.76 12.98 -16.86
CA VAL A 341 26.99 13.77 -18.06
C VAL A 341 25.64 14.17 -18.65
N SER A 342 25.46 15.42 -19.02
CA SER A 342 24.23 15.93 -19.67
C SER A 342 24.56 16.85 -20.85
N ARG A 343 23.54 17.32 -21.57
CA ARG A 343 23.68 18.02 -22.88
C ARG A 343 24.23 17.13 -24.00
N ILE A 344 24.12 15.81 -23.87
CA ILE A 344 24.49 14.90 -24.96
C ILE A 344 23.53 15.11 -26.12
N GLY A 345 24.05 15.55 -27.27
CA GLY A 345 23.24 15.83 -28.45
C GLY A 345 22.39 17.09 -28.36
N ALA A 346 22.63 17.95 -27.35
CA ALA A 346 22.28 19.36 -27.46
C ALA A 346 23.29 20.01 -28.42
N GLU A 347 22.80 20.87 -29.31
CA GLU A 347 23.49 21.67 -30.35
C GLU A 347 24.99 21.37 -30.66
N ASP A 348 25.91 21.54 -29.71
CA ASP A 348 27.34 21.23 -29.84
C ASP A 348 27.84 20.17 -28.82
N LEU A 349 28.57 19.15 -29.32
CA LEU A 349 29.21 18.11 -28.50
C LEU A 349 30.30 18.65 -27.56
N GLN A 350 30.74 19.89 -27.73
CA GLN A 350 31.71 20.55 -26.86
C GLN A 350 31.08 21.15 -25.58
N GLU A 351 29.75 21.28 -25.53
CA GLU A 351 28.99 21.88 -24.44
C GLU A 351 28.47 20.86 -23.41
N LEU A 352 29.16 19.73 -23.26
CA LEU A 352 28.78 18.71 -22.30
C LEU A 352 28.95 19.20 -20.86
N ASN A 353 27.92 18.95 -20.05
CA ASN A 353 27.94 19.16 -18.62
C ASN A 353 28.46 17.89 -17.93
N TYR A 354 29.31 18.06 -16.93
CA TYR A 354 29.85 16.96 -16.14
C TYR A 354 29.70 17.27 -14.65
N ALA A 355 29.23 16.29 -13.88
CA ALA A 355 29.25 16.38 -12.43
C ALA A 355 29.77 15.09 -11.82
N ALA A 356 30.55 15.24 -10.75
CA ALA A 356 30.95 14.14 -9.89
C ALA A 356 30.79 14.55 -8.43
N ALA A 357 30.26 13.66 -7.60
CA ALA A 357 30.11 13.92 -6.18
C ALA A 357 30.46 12.69 -5.34
N THR A 358 31.03 12.94 -4.17
CA THR A 358 31.22 11.95 -3.12
C THR A 358 30.44 12.41 -1.90
N THR A 359 29.58 11.55 -1.37
CA THR A 359 28.79 11.83 -0.17
C THR A 359 29.07 10.77 0.88
N PHE A 360 29.53 11.21 2.06
CA PHE A 360 29.62 10.39 3.25
C PHE A 360 28.53 10.79 4.24
N ARG A 361 27.72 9.84 4.70
CA ARG A 361 26.70 10.05 5.74
C ARG A 361 27.01 9.16 6.93
N LYS A 362 27.03 9.76 8.12
CA LYS A 362 27.09 9.07 9.40
C LYS A 362 25.84 9.40 10.21
N PRO A 363 24.91 8.44 10.39
CA PRO A 363 23.71 8.67 11.16
C PRO A 363 23.97 8.68 12.67
N GLY A 364 23.09 9.35 13.43
CA GLY A 364 23.06 9.22 14.89
C GLY A 364 24.28 9.81 15.62
N VAL A 365 24.80 10.96 15.16
CA VAL A 365 26.05 11.56 15.68
C VAL A 365 25.86 12.24 17.03
N LEU A 366 24.73 12.91 17.23
CA LEU A 366 24.36 13.53 18.51
C LEU A 366 23.14 12.84 19.13
N THR A 367 22.08 12.73 18.34
CA THR A 367 20.83 12.06 18.71
C THR A 367 20.42 11.10 17.60
N SER A 368 19.41 10.26 17.84
CA SER A 368 18.80 9.41 16.80
C SER A 368 18.10 10.20 15.68
N ASP A 369 18.10 11.52 15.71
CA ASP A 369 17.58 12.37 14.63
C ASP A 369 18.65 13.30 14.01
N THR A 370 19.92 13.13 14.40
CA THR A 370 21.01 13.98 13.94
C THR A 370 22.04 13.18 13.14
N ASP A 371 22.13 13.48 11.85
CA ASP A 371 23.10 12.86 10.94
C ASP A 371 24.20 13.86 10.56
N LEU A 372 25.43 13.39 10.45
CA LEU A 372 26.49 14.11 9.78
C LEU A 372 26.49 13.72 8.29
N THR A 373 26.45 14.70 7.41
CA THR A 373 26.64 14.52 5.97
C THR A 373 27.81 15.38 5.53
N LEU A 374 28.77 14.77 4.85
CA LEU A 374 29.89 15.45 4.21
C LEU A 374 29.78 15.20 2.71
N GLN A 375 29.77 16.26 1.92
CA GLN A 375 29.71 16.18 0.47
C GLN A 375 30.85 16.94 -0.16
N LEU A 376 31.57 16.29 -1.08
CA LEU A 376 32.51 16.92 -2.00
C LEU A 376 31.95 16.79 -3.42
N ALA A 377 31.76 17.89 -4.12
CA ALA A 377 31.23 17.89 -5.48
C ALA A 377 32.09 18.77 -6.40
N GLY A 378 32.31 18.29 -7.62
CA GLY A 378 32.88 19.06 -8.71
C GLY A 378 31.90 19.06 -9.88
N LYS A 379 31.64 20.22 -10.46
CA LYS A 379 30.81 20.35 -11.66
C LYS A 379 31.42 21.29 -12.69
N ARG A 380 31.23 20.93 -13.96
CA ARG A 380 31.44 21.78 -15.14
C ARG A 380 30.09 21.92 -15.84
N GLU A 381 29.68 23.16 -16.05
CA GLU A 381 28.36 23.50 -16.57
C GLU A 381 28.50 24.56 -17.66
N PHE A 382 27.96 24.27 -18.85
CA PHE A 382 27.77 25.22 -19.92
C PHE A 382 26.37 25.83 -19.80
N VAL A 383 26.36 27.14 -19.63
CA VAL A 383 25.19 28.00 -19.75
C VAL A 383 25.36 28.74 -21.07
N ASP A 384 24.27 29.05 -21.79
CA ASP A 384 24.28 29.65 -23.15
C ASP A 384 25.15 30.91 -23.31
N THR A 385 25.65 31.49 -22.21
CA THR A 385 26.47 32.71 -22.17
C THR A 385 27.87 32.53 -21.57
N TYR A 386 28.15 31.42 -20.86
CA TYR A 386 29.47 31.17 -20.24
C TYR A 386 29.66 29.73 -19.77
N GLU A 387 30.93 29.31 -19.63
CA GLU A 387 31.33 28.07 -18.95
C GLU A 387 31.57 28.31 -17.46
N SER A 388 30.96 27.50 -16.60
CA SER A 388 31.17 27.50 -15.16
C SER A 388 31.90 26.23 -14.71
N ARG A 389 32.95 26.40 -13.90
CA ARG A 389 33.61 25.29 -13.17
C ARG A 389 33.56 25.60 -11.69
N SER A 390 33.03 24.67 -10.91
CA SER A 390 32.94 24.84 -9.47
C SER A 390 33.29 23.55 -8.73
N VAL A 391 33.91 23.74 -7.57
CA VAL A 391 34.13 22.70 -6.58
C VAL A 391 33.49 23.20 -5.29
N SER A 392 32.68 22.37 -4.66
CA SER A 392 32.04 22.68 -3.38
C SER A 392 32.25 21.57 -2.38
N ALA A 393 32.40 21.98 -1.11
CA ALA A 393 32.43 21.09 0.04
C ALA A 393 31.45 21.63 1.08
N ARG A 394 30.59 20.76 1.62
CA ARG A 394 29.59 21.13 2.64
C ARG A 394 29.30 20.00 3.60
#